data_AF-G4YEB0-F1
#
_entry.id   AF-G4YEB0-F1
#
_cell.length_a   1.000
_cell.length_b   1.000
_cell.length_c   1.000
_cell.angle_alpha   90.00
_cell.angle_beta   90.00
_cell.angle_gamma   90.00
#
_symmetry.space_group_name_H-M   'P 1'
#
loop_
_entity.id
_entity.type
_entity.pdbx_description
1 polymer ?
#
loop_
_entity_poly.entity_id
_entity_poly.type
_entity_poly.pdbx_seq_one_letter_code
_entity_poly.pdbx_strand_id
1 'polypeptide(L)'
;MADFSDEEDLLLYRLAKEQVDAGRRINWRTVWLGMPYCGKTQRQLQIRLKTLKRTHGVSLDSFPRRFRDQKSARTRLVVATS
;
A
#
# COMPACT_ATOMS: atom_id res chain seq x y z
N MET A 1 6.23 -12.81 -14.29
CA MET A 1 6.05 -11.75 -13.26
C MET A 1 4.55 -11.51 -13.19
N ALA A 2 3.94 -11.29 -12.01
CA ALA A 2 2.49 -11.00 -12.01
C ALA A 2 2.26 -9.62 -12.64
N ASP A 3 1.28 -9.53 -13.53
CA ASP A 3 0.86 -8.25 -14.09
C ASP A 3 0.11 -7.49 -13.01
N PHE A 4 0.73 -6.41 -12.52
CA PHE A 4 0.13 -5.47 -11.58
C PHE A 4 -0.28 -4.24 -12.37
N SER A 5 -1.53 -3.79 -12.20
CA SER A 5 -1.97 -2.51 -12.72
C SER A 5 -1.42 -1.35 -11.88
N ASP A 6 -1.42 -0.14 -12.45
CA ASP A 6 -1.06 1.06 -11.70
C ASP A 6 -1.93 1.24 -10.45
N GLU A 7 -3.22 0.91 -10.53
CA GLU A 7 -4.14 0.97 -9.38
C GLU A 7 -3.77 -0.03 -8.28
N GLU A 8 -3.38 -1.25 -8.65
CA GLU A 8 -2.91 -2.26 -7.70
C GLU A 8 -1.59 -1.84 -7.05
N ASP A 9 -0.66 -1.27 -7.81
CA ASP A 9 0.61 -0.75 -7.28
C ASP A 9 0.38 0.44 -6.32
N LEU A 10 -0.56 1.32 -6.63
CA LEU A 10 -0.95 2.44 -5.77
C LEU A 10 -1.59 1.94 -4.47
N LEU A 11 -2.51 0.98 -4.55
CA LEU A 11 -3.15 0.40 -3.38
C LEU A 11 -2.15 -0.37 -2.50
N LEU A 12 -1.25 -1.14 -3.11
CA LEU A 12 -0.16 -1.84 -2.43
C LEU A 12 0.76 -0.87 -1.69
N TYR A 13 1.17 0.22 -2.36
CA TYR A 13 1.99 1.26 -1.75
C TYR A 13 1.27 1.89 -0.55
N ARG A 14 0.00 2.25 -0.70
CA ARG A 14 -0.78 2.93 0.36
C ARG A 14 -0.91 2.07 1.61
N LEU A 15 -1.28 0.80 1.46
CA LEU A 15 -1.42 -0.14 2.58
C LEU A 15 -0.08 -0.41 3.28
N ALA A 16 1.02 -0.46 2.52
CA ALA A 16 2.36 -0.57 3.09
C ALA A 16 2.78 0.70 3.82
N LYS A 17 2.51 1.87 3.24
CA LYS A 17 2.87 3.19 3.80
C LYS A 17 2.09 3.48 5.09
N GLU A 18 0.80 3.15 5.17
CA GLU A 18 0.00 3.30 6.40
C GLU A 18 0.63 2.54 7.58
N GLN A 19 1.14 1.33 7.36
CA GLN A 19 1.79 0.55 8.41
C GLN A 19 3.16 1.13 8.79
N VAL A 20 3.94 1.61 7.82
CA VAL A 20 5.24 2.25 8.06
C VAL A 20 5.08 3.59 8.79
N ASP A 21 4.09 4.40 8.42
CA ASP A 21 3.76 5.67 9.11
C ASP A 21 3.26 5.44 10.53
N ALA A 22 2.58 4.32 10.79
CA ALA A 22 2.25 3.87 12.15
C ALA A 22 3.47 3.34 12.94
N GLY A 23 4.68 3.38 12.38
CA GLY A 23 5.92 2.87 12.98
C GLY A 23 5.99 1.34 13.04
N ARG A 24 5.14 0.63 12.29
CA ARG A 24 5.02 -0.83 12.33
C ARG A 24 5.75 -1.47 11.15
N ARG A 25 6.16 -2.74 11.35
CA ARG A 25 6.59 -3.59 10.24
C ARG A 25 5.39 -3.92 9.36
N ILE A 26 5.62 -4.05 8.05
CA ILE A 26 4.57 -4.38 7.08
C ILE A 26 4.04 -5.79 7.36
N ASN A 27 2.79 -5.89 7.81
CA ASN A 27 2.04 -7.13 7.92
C ASN A 27 1.38 -7.44 6.57
N TRP A 28 1.96 -8.41 5.85
CA TRP A 28 1.51 -8.82 4.52
C TRP A 28 0.13 -9.46 4.50
N ARG A 29 -0.31 -10.07 5.62
CA ARG A 29 -1.68 -10.57 5.73
C ARG A 29 -2.67 -9.41 5.72
N THR A 30 -2.38 -8.35 6.47
CA THR A 30 -3.21 -7.13 6.49
C THR A 30 -3.23 -6.42 5.14
N VAL A 31 -2.06 -6.28 4.49
CA VAL A 31 -1.97 -5.70 3.14
C VAL A 31 -2.79 -6.53 2.14
N TRP A 32 -2.65 -7.84 2.17
CA TRP A 32 -3.39 -8.73 1.27
C TRP A 32 -4.91 -8.68 1.49
N LEU A 33 -5.37 -8.66 2.74
CA LEU A 33 -6.79 -8.47 3.06
C LEU A 33 -7.32 -7.09 2.62
N GLY A 34 -6.45 -6.08 2.58
CA GLY A 34 -6.79 -4.74 2.08
C GLY A 34 -6.82 -4.61 0.55
N MET A 35 -6.45 -5.65 -0.19
CA MET A 35 -6.50 -5.72 -1.66
C MET A 35 -7.53 -6.77 -2.12
N PRO A 36 -8.83 -6.58 -1.87
CA PRO A 36 -9.85 -7.51 -2.32
C PRO A 36 -9.85 -7.55 -3.87
N TYR A 37 -10.03 -8.75 -4.43
CA TYR A 37 -10.11 -8.99 -5.89
C TYR A 37 -8.84 -8.84 -6.74
N CYS A 38 -7.67 -8.61 -6.12
CA CYS A 38 -6.40 -8.49 -6.83
C CYS A 38 -5.92 -9.84 -7.45
N GLY A 39 -6.46 -10.98 -7.01
CA GLY A 39 -6.07 -12.32 -7.49
C GLY A 39 -4.60 -12.67 -7.18
N LYS A 40 -3.88 -11.82 -6.45
CA LYS A 40 -2.46 -12.02 -6.09
C LYS A 40 -2.31 -12.63 -4.71
N THR A 41 -1.20 -13.32 -4.54
CA THR A 41 -0.75 -13.89 -3.27
C THR A 41 0.09 -12.87 -2.48
N GLN A 42 0.16 -13.06 -1.16
CA GLN A 42 1.04 -12.25 -0.28
C GLN A 42 2.49 -12.17 -0.78
N ARG A 43 3.01 -13.29 -1.32
CA ARG A 43 4.37 -13.36 -1.87
C ARG A 43 4.54 -12.49 -3.12
N GLN A 44 3.53 -12.43 -3.99
CA GLN A 44 3.56 -11.54 -5.15
C GLN A 44 3.54 -10.07 -4.72
N LEU A 45 2.75 -9.71 -3.71
CA LEU A 45 2.74 -8.35 -3.15
C LEU A 45 4.12 -7.97 -2.58
N GLN A 46 4.78 -8.89 -1.86
CA GLN A 46 6.14 -8.70 -1.35
C GLN A 46 7.15 -8.43 -2.46
N ILE A 47 7.15 -9.28 -3.49
CA ILE A 47 8.07 -9.16 -4.63
C ILE A 47 7.80 -7.85 -5.38
N ARG A 48 6.53 -7.49 -5.56
CA ARG A 48 6.16 -6.26 -6.27
C ARG A 48 6.60 -5.02 -5.51
N LEU A 49 6.34 -4.94 -4.20
CA LEU A 49 6.79 -3.80 -3.41
C LEU A 49 8.32 -3.66 -3.40
N LYS A 50 9.05 -4.80 -3.34
CA LYS A 50 10.52 -4.79 -3.46
C LYS A 50 10.98 -4.25 -4.82
N THR A 51 10.26 -4.57 -5.88
CA THR A 51 10.53 -4.06 -7.23
C THR A 51 10.27 -2.56 -7.29
N LEU A 52 9.11 -2.09 -6.81
CA LEU A 52 8.78 -0.67 -6.76
C LEU A 52 9.83 0.14 -5.98
N LYS A 53 10.32 -0.38 -4.85
CA LYS A 53 11.41 0.25 -4.08
C LYS A 53 12.72 0.33 -4.86
N ARG A 54 13.03 -0.64 -5.70
CA ARG A 54 14.21 -0.55 -6.57
C ARG A 54 14.05 0.53 -7.64
N THR A 55 12.84 0.67 -8.20
CA THR A 55 12.56 1.62 -9.28
C THR A 55 12.44 3.07 -8.79
N HIS A 56 11.83 3.27 -7.61
CA HIS A 56 11.43 4.60 -7.14
C HIS A 56 12.16 5.08 -5.89
N GLY A 57 13.00 4.24 -5.28
CA GLY A 57 13.77 4.55 -4.08
C GLY A 57 13.46 3.60 -2.92
N VAL A 58 14.49 3.31 -2.12
CA VAL A 58 14.43 2.29 -1.06
C VAL A 58 13.38 2.62 0.01
N SER A 59 13.20 3.91 0.28
CA SER A 59 12.21 4.44 1.21
C SER A 59 10.90 4.72 0.49
N LEU A 60 9.77 4.38 1.12
CA LEU A 60 8.46 4.75 0.60
C LEU A 60 8.31 6.28 0.49
N ASP A 61 9.04 7.03 1.29
CA ASP A 61 9.13 8.49 1.23
C ASP A 61 9.91 9.06 0.03
N SER A 62 10.56 8.20 -0.75
CA SER A 62 11.19 8.62 -2.01
C SER A 62 10.26 8.43 -3.20
N PHE A 63 9.07 7.85 -3.00
CA PHE A 63 8.18 7.54 -4.11
C PHE A 63 7.61 8.81 -4.76
N PRO A 64 7.35 8.77 -6.08
CA PRO A 64 6.79 9.89 -6.83
C PRO A 64 5.44 10.35 -6.26
N ARG A 65 5.12 11.63 -6.46
CA ARG A 65 3.88 12.29 -6.00
C ARG A 65 2.61 11.49 -6.29
N ARG A 66 2.50 10.84 -7.45
CA ARG A 66 1.35 9.98 -7.81
C ARG A 66 1.00 8.92 -6.75
N PHE A 67 2.00 8.39 -6.04
CA PHE A 67 1.80 7.42 -4.95
C PHE A 67 1.35 8.08 -3.64
N ARG A 68 1.70 9.36 -3.44
CA ARG A 68 1.45 10.13 -2.21
C ARG A 68 0.15 10.94 -2.25
N ASP A 69 -0.26 11.41 -3.42
CA ASP A 69 -1.40 12.33 -3.59
C ASP A 69 -2.77 11.64 -3.56
N GLN A 70 -2.84 10.30 -3.54
CA GLN A 70 -4.09 9.56 -3.44
C GLN A 70 -4.63 9.62 -2.00
N LYS A 71 -5.27 10.75 -1.66
CA LYS A 71 -5.81 11.04 -0.32
C LYS A 71 -6.65 9.86 0.17
N SER A 72 -6.32 9.47 1.40
CA SER A 72 -7.06 8.50 2.17
C SER A 72 -8.52 8.96 2.31
N ALA A 73 -9.44 8.39 1.53
CA ALA A 73 -10.87 8.45 1.79
C ALA A 73 -11.24 7.60 3.02
N ARG A 74 -10.43 7.67 4.08
CA ARG A 74 -10.81 7.25 5.41
C ARG A 74 -11.22 8.50 6.15
N THR A 75 -12.40 8.99 5.77
CA THR A 75 -13.18 9.93 6.57
C THR A 75 -13.11 9.45 8.01
N ARG A 76 -12.56 10.32 8.86
CA ARG A 76 -12.78 10.29 10.30
C ARG A 76 -14.26 10.02 10.57
N LEU A 77 -14.60 8.79 10.95
CA LEU A 77 -15.78 8.56 11.77
C LEU A 77 -15.34 8.84 13.20
N VAL A 78 -15.24 10.13 13.52
CA VAL A 78 -15.26 10.62 14.90
C VAL A 78 -16.43 11.58 15.04
N VAL A 79 -17.67 11.09 14.91
CA VAL A 79 -18.83 11.81 15.44
C VAL A 79 -19.94 10.82 15.80
N ALA A 80 -20.52 11.04 16.99
CA ALA A 80 -21.76 10.49 17.58
C ALA A 80 -21.61 9.09 18.21
N THR A 81 -21.91 8.89 19.50
CA THR A 81 -23.05 9.42 20.26
C THR A 81 -22.76 9.67 21.74
N SER A 82 -23.44 10.72 22.23
CA SER A 82 -23.78 11.20 23.58
C SER A 82 -23.54 10.31 24.79
#